data_AF-A0A7S1HJW8-F1
#
_entry.id   AF-A0A7S1HJW8-F1
#
_cell.length_a   1.000
_cell.length_b   1.000
_cell.length_c   1.000
_cell.angle_alpha   90.00
_cell.angle_beta   90.00
_cell.angle_gamma   90.00
#
_symmetry.space_group_name_H-M   'P 1'
#
loop_
_entity.id
_entity.type
_entity.pdbx_description
1 polymer ?
#
loop_
_entity_poly.entity_id
_entity_poly.type
_entity_poly.pdbx_seq_one_letter_code
_entity_poly.pdbx_strand_id
1 'polypeptide(L)'
;SAGKLEDAVQGYESAVLLLEAHCGWKSGGQIASEYAKIRSNRAECRLKGSDGERAKEDCDAALKADPKNVKALFRRAKALVLLHKGGGGAACGALHGAKRDLEEVVRLDEDC
;
A
#
# COMPACT_ATOMS: atom_id res chain seq x y z
N SER A 1 1.55 -20.26 -7.44
CA SER A 1 2.24 -20.02 -8.73
C SER A 1 2.16 -18.54 -9.05
N ALA A 2 3.11 -18.02 -9.82
CA ALA A 2 3.16 -16.60 -10.21
C ALA A 2 1.85 -16.12 -10.89
N GLY A 3 1.24 -16.95 -11.74
CA GLY A 3 -0.04 -16.61 -12.39
C GLY A 3 -1.18 -16.27 -11.43
N LYS A 4 -1.26 -16.91 -10.25
CA LYS A 4 -2.30 -16.59 -9.25
C LYS A 4 -2.14 -15.17 -8.67
N LEU A 5 -0.91 -14.64 -8.64
CA LEU A 5 -0.65 -13.28 -8.15
C LEU A 5 -1.01 -12.25 -9.22
N GLU A 6 -0.70 -12.53 -10.48
CA GLU A 6 -1.04 -11.66 -11.62
C GLU A 6 -2.55 -11.53 -11.80
N ASP A 7 -3.29 -12.65 -11.76
CA ASP A 7 -4.75 -12.65 -11.82
C ASP A 7 -5.37 -11.81 -10.68
N ALA A 8 -4.81 -11.92 -9.47
CA ALA A 8 -5.26 -11.14 -8.32
C ALA A 8 -4.97 -9.65 -8.51
N VAL A 9 -3.79 -9.28 -9.01
CA VAL A 9 -3.44 -7.88 -9.32
C VAL A 9 -4.40 -7.31 -10.36
N GLN A 10 -4.71 -8.06 -11.42
CA GLN A 10 -5.65 -7.65 -12.46
C GLN A 10 -7.05 -7.41 -11.89
N GLY A 11 -7.54 -8.33 -11.05
CA GLY A 11 -8.84 -8.17 -10.39
C GLY A 11 -8.90 -6.91 -9.51
N TYR A 12 -7.84 -6.63 -8.75
CA TYR A 12 -7.75 -5.40 -7.97
C TYR A 12 -7.62 -4.15 -8.84
N GLU A 13 -6.94 -4.20 -9.98
CA GLU A 13 -6.89 -3.11 -10.96
C GLU A 13 -8.27 -2.74 -11.48
N SER A 14 -9.08 -3.73 -11.88
CA SER A 14 -10.46 -3.48 -12.28
C SER A 14 -11.30 -2.87 -11.15
N ALA A 15 -11.16 -3.35 -9.91
CA ALA A 15 -11.88 -2.81 -8.77
C ALA A 15 -11.48 -1.34 -8.47
N VAL A 16 -10.19 -1.02 -8.53
CA VAL A 16 -9.69 0.35 -8.36
C VAL A 16 -10.24 1.28 -9.45
N LEU A 17 -10.22 0.84 -10.71
CA LEU A 17 -10.75 1.63 -11.83
C LEU A 17 -12.23 1.98 -11.64
N LEU A 18 -13.04 1.02 -11.20
CA LEU A 18 -14.46 1.26 -10.90
C LEU A 18 -14.61 2.29 -9.77
N LEU A 19 -13.83 2.17 -8.70
CA LEU A 19 -13.86 3.10 -7.56
C LEU A 19 -13.27 4.47 -7.87
N GLU A 20 -12.41 4.61 -8.89
CA GLU A 20 -11.87 5.91 -9.34
C GLU A 20 -12.80 6.59 -10.34
N ALA A 21 -13.50 5.82 -11.18
CA ALA A 21 -14.52 6.32 -12.11
C ALA A 21 -15.71 6.95 -11.38
N HIS A 22 -16.08 6.40 -10.23
CA HIS A 22 -16.95 7.08 -9.28
C HIS A 22 -16.07 7.99 -8.41
N CYS A 23 -16.17 9.31 -8.51
CA CYS A 23 -15.36 10.30 -7.76
C CYS A 23 -15.41 10.19 -6.20
N GLY A 24 -15.98 9.12 -5.64
CA GLY A 24 -16.46 8.96 -4.28
C GLY A 24 -15.45 8.54 -3.21
N TRP A 25 -14.19 8.18 -3.52
CA TRP A 25 -13.21 7.96 -2.44
C TRP A 25 -12.68 9.27 -1.85
N LYS A 26 -12.65 10.35 -2.64
CA LYS A 26 -12.20 11.69 -2.18
C LYS A 26 -13.16 12.32 -1.17
N SER A 27 -14.39 11.82 -1.09
CA SER A 27 -15.45 12.32 -0.21
C SER A 27 -15.39 11.74 1.20
N GLY A 28 -14.41 10.89 1.51
CA GLY A 28 -14.29 10.20 2.79
C GLY A 28 -15.34 9.10 2.99
N GLY A 29 -15.34 8.47 4.17
CA GLY A 29 -16.33 7.45 4.55
C GLY A 29 -16.02 6.05 4.02
N GLN A 30 -17.06 5.21 3.90
CA GLN A 30 -16.91 3.78 3.66
C GLN A 30 -16.25 3.46 2.31
N ILE A 31 -16.49 4.27 1.27
CA ILE A 31 -15.87 4.11 -0.05
C ILE A 31 -14.35 4.34 0.03
N ALA A 32 -13.90 5.35 0.80
CA ALA A 32 -12.48 5.61 1.01
C ALA A 32 -11.79 4.45 1.74
N SER A 33 -12.45 3.87 2.75
CA SER A 33 -11.94 2.69 3.47
C SER A 33 -11.84 1.46 2.56
N GLU A 34 -12.86 1.19 1.74
CA GLU A 34 -12.81 0.07 0.78
C GLU A 34 -11.75 0.28 -0.30
N TYR A 35 -11.61 1.50 -0.82
CA TYR A 35 -10.54 1.87 -1.73
C TYR A 35 -9.16 1.59 -1.11
N ALA A 36 -8.95 2.03 0.14
CA ALA A 36 -7.71 1.79 0.87
C ALA A 36 -7.43 0.29 1.07
N LYS A 37 -8.46 -0.51 1.43
CA LYS A 37 -8.34 -1.97 1.57
C LYS A 37 -7.91 -2.65 0.27
N ILE A 38 -8.56 -2.31 -0.85
CA ILE A 38 -8.27 -2.89 -2.17
C ILE A 38 -6.84 -2.55 -2.60
N ARG A 39 -6.46 -1.27 -2.54
CA ARG A 39 -5.10 -0.81 -2.86
C ARG A 39 -4.06 -1.51 -1.97
N SER A 40 -4.33 -1.59 -0.66
CA SER A 40 -3.44 -2.24 0.29
C SER A 40 -3.26 -3.73 -0.03
N ASN A 41 -4.32 -4.44 -0.42
CA ASN A 41 -4.22 -5.85 -0.81
C ASN A 41 -3.48 -6.06 -2.14
N ARG A 42 -3.67 -5.17 -3.11
CA ARG A 42 -2.89 -5.16 -4.36
C ARG A 42 -1.40 -4.94 -4.10
N ALA A 43 -1.06 -4.07 -3.15
CA ALA A 43 0.33 -3.88 -2.71
C ALA A 43 0.94 -5.16 -2.15
N GLU A 44 0.18 -5.96 -1.40
CA GLU A 44 0.66 -7.26 -0.90
C GLU A 44 1.00 -8.23 -2.03
N CYS A 45 0.15 -8.29 -3.07
CA CYS A 45 0.42 -9.12 -4.24
C CYS A 45 1.69 -8.65 -4.97
N ARG A 46 1.87 -7.34 -5.15
CA ARG A 46 3.08 -6.74 -5.76
C ARG A 46 4.34 -7.02 -4.94
N LEU A 47 4.27 -6.91 -3.60
CA LEU A 47 5.38 -7.29 -2.71
C LEU A 47 5.76 -8.77 -2.85
N LYS A 48 4.79 -9.68 -2.99
CA LYS A 48 5.07 -11.11 -3.24
C LYS A 48 5.76 -11.34 -4.59
N GLY A 49 5.50 -10.47 -5.57
CA GLY A 49 6.18 -10.43 -6.86
C GLY A 49 7.50 -9.65 -6.87
N SER A 50 7.98 -9.17 -5.71
CA SER A 50 9.16 -8.29 -5.59
C SER A 50 9.06 -6.95 -6.35
N ASP A 51 7.85 -6.50 -6.67
CA ASP A 51 7.58 -5.19 -7.29
C ASP A 51 7.40 -4.13 -6.20
N GLY A 52 8.52 -3.65 -5.66
CA GLY A 52 8.55 -2.69 -4.55
C GLY A 52 8.02 -1.30 -4.92
N GLU A 53 8.26 -0.84 -6.15
CA GLU A 53 7.86 0.51 -6.58
C GLU A 53 6.35 0.61 -6.66
N ARG A 54 5.72 -0.32 -7.39
CA ARG A 54 4.26 -0.32 -7.54
C ARG A 54 3.54 -0.68 -6.25
N ALA A 55 4.16 -1.46 -5.35
CA ALA A 55 3.62 -1.70 -4.02
C ALA A 55 3.62 -0.42 -3.17
N LYS A 56 4.68 0.38 -3.23
CA LYS A 56 4.76 1.67 -2.53
C LYS A 56 3.66 2.62 -3.03
N GLU A 57 3.49 2.75 -4.35
CA GLU A 57 2.44 3.59 -4.94
C GLU A 57 1.03 3.19 -4.50
N ASP A 58 0.76 1.89 -4.43
CA ASP A 58 -0.52 1.39 -3.92
C ASP A 58 -0.74 1.77 -2.46
N CYS A 59 0.29 1.65 -1.63
CA CYS A 59 0.19 2.04 -0.23
C CYS A 59 0.03 3.56 -0.07
N ASP A 60 0.72 4.37 -0.86
CA ASP A 60 0.58 5.83 -0.82
C ASP A 60 -0.85 6.26 -1.17
N ALA A 61 -1.45 5.63 -2.19
CA ALA A 61 -2.85 5.87 -2.54
C ALA A 61 -3.82 5.39 -1.44
N ALA A 62 -3.57 4.22 -0.84
CA ALA A 62 -4.37 3.72 0.27
C ALA A 62 -4.34 4.67 1.48
N LEU A 63 -3.15 5.16 1.84
CA LEU A 63 -2.96 6.06 2.98
C LEU A 63 -3.50 7.47 2.73
N LYS A 64 -3.60 7.90 1.48
CA LYS A 64 -4.30 9.14 1.12
C LYS A 64 -5.81 9.03 1.36
N ALA A 65 -6.38 7.85 1.19
CA ALA A 65 -7.81 7.59 1.42
C ALA A 65 -8.11 7.25 2.90
N ASP A 66 -7.22 6.50 3.55
CA ASP A 66 -7.32 6.08 4.95
C ASP A 66 -5.94 6.16 5.61
N PRO A 67 -5.59 7.31 6.23
CA PRO A 67 -4.28 7.52 6.82
C PRO A 67 -3.94 6.56 7.98
N LYS A 68 -4.96 5.98 8.63
CA LYS A 68 -4.80 5.06 9.77
C LYS A 68 -4.80 3.59 9.34
N ASN A 69 -4.68 3.31 8.04
CA ASN A 69 -4.68 1.94 7.54
C ASN A 69 -3.39 1.20 7.92
N VAL A 70 -3.42 0.49 9.05
CA VAL A 70 -2.28 -0.27 9.61
C VAL A 70 -1.62 -1.18 8.56
N LYS A 71 -2.44 -1.87 7.75
CA LYS A 71 -1.92 -2.77 6.70
C LYS A 71 -1.17 -2.00 5.61
N ALA A 72 -1.66 -0.83 5.20
CA ALA A 72 -0.99 -0.03 4.18
C ALA A 72 0.32 0.60 4.70
N LEU A 73 0.36 1.08 5.96
CA LEU A 73 1.59 1.55 6.60
C LEU A 73 2.65 0.44 6.64
N PHE A 74 2.29 -0.73 7.16
CA PHE A 74 3.19 -1.87 7.27
C PHE A 74 3.70 -2.34 5.89
N ARG A 75 2.82 -2.42 4.89
CA ARG A 75 3.19 -2.82 3.53
C ARG A 75 4.06 -1.76 2.83
N ARG A 76 3.85 -0.46 3.08
CA ARG A 76 4.73 0.61 2.57
C ARG A 76 6.14 0.52 3.16
N ALA A 77 6.25 0.26 4.47
CA ALA A 77 7.54 0.02 5.10
C ALA A 77 8.29 -1.15 4.46
N LYS A 78 7.61 -2.28 4.20
CA LYS A 78 8.19 -3.42 3.48
C LYS A 78 8.64 -3.07 2.06
N ALA A 79 7.84 -2.28 1.33
CA ALA A 79 8.19 -1.81 -0.01
C ALA A 79 9.47 -0.94 0.00
N LEU A 80 9.56 0.01 0.94
CA LEU A 80 10.73 0.86 1.11
C LEU A 80 12.00 0.06 1.46
N VAL A 81 11.89 -0.96 2.32
CA VAL A 81 12.99 -1.87 2.63
C VAL A 81 13.42 -2.68 1.40
N LEU A 82 12.47 -3.16 0.60
CA LEU A 82 12.75 -3.89 -0.64
C LEU A 82 13.50 -3.00 -1.65
N LEU A 83 13.05 -1.76 -1.83
CA LEU A 83 13.69 -0.79 -2.72
C LEU A 83 15.11 -0.42 -2.27
N HIS A 84 15.32 -0.27 -0.95
CA HIS A 84 16.66 -0.06 -0.39
C HIS A 84 17.59 -1.25 -0.71
N LYS A 85 17.12 -2.49 -0.53
CA LYS A 85 17.89 -3.70 -0.83
C LYS A 85 18.19 -3.87 -2.33
N GLY A 86 17.34 -3.34 -3.20
CA GLY A 86 17.47 -3.40 -4.66
C GLY A 86 18.49 -2.43 -5.27
N GLY A 87 19.21 -1.64 -4.47
CA GLY A 87 20.28 -0.74 -4.96
C GLY A 87 19.79 0.58 -5.55
N GLY A 88 18.50 0.92 -5.41
CA GLY A 88 17.99 2.25 -5.77
C GLY A 88 18.62 3.32 -4.89
N GLY A 89 19.33 4.28 -5.48
CA GLY A 89 20.22 5.27 -4.84
C GLY A 89 19.62 6.24 -3.80
N ALA A 90 18.45 5.95 -3.23
CA ALA A 90 17.81 6.71 -2.15
C ALA A 90 18.02 6.05 -0.77
N ALA A 91 19.21 5.51 -0.52
CA ALA A 91 19.49 4.56 0.57
C ALA A 91 19.11 5.08 1.98
N CYS A 92 19.20 6.38 2.24
CA CYS A 92 18.89 6.95 3.56
C CYS A 92 17.39 7.29 3.72
N GLY A 93 16.76 7.87 2.69
CA GLY A 93 15.37 8.33 2.76
C GLY A 93 14.36 7.19 2.89
N ALA A 94 14.61 6.07 2.21
CA ALA A 94 13.71 4.92 2.23
C ALA A 94 13.61 4.27 3.62
N LEU A 95 14.73 4.09 4.32
CA LEU A 95 14.75 3.49 5.66
C LEU A 95 14.12 4.41 6.71
N HIS A 96 14.34 5.72 6.61
CA HIS A 96 13.66 6.69 7.48
C HIS A 96 12.14 6.66 7.28
N GLY A 97 11.68 6.57 6.02
CA GLY A 97 10.26 6.39 5.71
C GLY A 97 9.69 5.11 6.30
N ALA A 98 10.40 3.99 6.15
CA ALA A 98 9.97 2.70 6.70
C ALA A 98 9.87 2.72 8.23
N LYS A 99 10.84 3.34 8.91
CA LYS A 99 10.82 3.50 10.36
C LYS A 99 9.59 4.28 10.83
N ARG A 100 9.30 5.43 10.20
CA ARG A 100 8.13 6.27 10.53
C ARG A 100 6.81 5.52 10.36
N ASP A 101 6.70 4.74 9.28
CA ASP A 101 5.49 3.94 9.03
C ASP A 101 5.28 2.88 10.12
N LEU A 102 6.35 2.22 10.57
CA LEU A 102 6.28 1.22 11.63
C LEU A 102 6.01 1.84 13.00
N GLU A 103 6.55 3.02 13.28
CA GLU A 103 6.24 3.76 14.51
C GLU A 103 4.75 4.12 14.57
N GLU A 104 4.15 4.54 13.44
CA GLU A 104 2.71 4.83 13.37
C GLU A 104 1.86 3.56 13.50
N VAL A 105 2.32 2.41 12.97
CA VAL A 105 1.66 1.12 13.19
C VAL A 105 1.61 0.78 14.68
N VAL A 106 2.75 0.89 15.38
CA VAL A 106 2.81 0.63 16.83
C VAL A 106 1.87 1.56 17.57
N ARG A 107 1.90 2.87 17.24
CA ARG A 107 1.02 3.87 17.85
C ARG A 107 -0.47 3.55 17.67
N LEU A 108 -0.86 3.03 16.50
CA LEU A 108 -2.24 2.67 16.20
C LEU A 108 -2.69 1.36 16.85
N ASP A 109 -1.78 0.41 17.05
CA ASP A 109 -2.06 -0.86 17.74
C ASP A 109 -2.21 -0.65 19.26
N GLU A 110 -1.55 0.36 19.84
CA GLU A 110 -1.69 0.74 21.26
C GLU A 110 -3.02 1.42 21.60
N ASP A 111 -3.70 2.01 20.60
CA ASP A 111 -5.00 2.67 20.73
C ASP A 111 -6.20 1.69 20.61
N CYS A 112 -5.96 0.39 20.47
CA CYS A 112 -6.97 -0.66 20.23
C CYS A 112 -7.39 -1.47 21.48
#